data_AF-A0AA97DR17-F1
#
_entry.id   AF-A0AA97DR17-F1
#
_cell.length_a   1.000
_cell.length_b   1.000
_cell.length_c   1.000
_cell.angle_alpha   90.00
_cell.angle_beta   90.00
_cell.angle_gamma   90.00
#
_symmetry.space_group_name_H-M   'P 1'
#
loop_
_entity.id
_entity.type
_entity.pdbx_description
1 polymer ?
#
loop_
_entity_poly.entity_id
_entity_poly.type
_entity_poly.pdbx_seq_one_letter_code
_entity_poly.pdbx_strand_id
1 'polypeptide(L)'
;MLRGFRDFAPNTLRGVLLNGISQAMYPFYRAVAEQAGLRVYGFLPPVPEAVVPSRHLGLLAADEVSGLQGKLDRLADAAEQGVDLDGLLALARSAPPLTGESARPVPAVDRPVRIAVARDRAFCFYYAENLDILRTLGAELIEFSPLTDEKLPRAVDGLYLGGGYPELHAAKLAANCTMRDSVRAAVQGGLPTVAECGGFLYLHRTLNGCPMAGVLDADARMTEKLQPFGYVTLTAQRDNLLCCAGETLRAHEFHYAQSDDAGYAFRAEKPNGRAWDCIHASETLYAGFPHLYFGAAAPVAENFVRKCAEWRDRR
;
A
#
# COMPACT_ATOMS: atom_id res chain seq x y z
N MET A 1 5.55 4.25 -30.91
CA MET A 1 5.62 4.24 -29.42
C MET A 1 6.77 5.10 -28.90
N LEU A 2 8.04 4.77 -29.14
CA LEU A 2 9.20 5.50 -28.56
C LEU A 2 9.20 7.01 -28.80
N ARG A 3 8.98 7.46 -30.05
CA ARG A 3 8.82 8.89 -30.37
C ARG A 3 7.65 9.53 -29.62
N GLY A 4 6.55 8.79 -29.39
CA GLY A 4 5.43 9.27 -28.60
C GLY A 4 5.86 9.62 -27.17
N PHE A 5 6.55 8.72 -26.47
CA PHE A 5 7.06 9.03 -25.11
C PHE A 5 8.06 10.18 -25.09
N ARG A 6 8.91 10.28 -26.13
CA ARG A 6 9.94 11.32 -26.22
C ARG A 6 9.37 12.70 -26.57
N ASP A 7 8.36 12.75 -27.42
CA ASP A 7 7.95 14.00 -28.10
C ASP A 7 6.58 14.51 -27.61
N PHE A 8 5.77 13.71 -26.89
CA PHE A 8 4.42 14.08 -26.48
C PHE A 8 4.36 15.19 -25.42
N ALA A 9 5.26 15.17 -24.44
CA ALA A 9 5.32 16.15 -23.37
C ALA A 9 6.77 16.34 -22.90
N PRO A 10 7.12 17.47 -22.24
CA PRO A 10 8.40 17.63 -21.57
C PRO A 10 8.67 16.43 -20.64
N ASN A 11 9.84 15.81 -20.79
CA ASN A 11 10.18 14.60 -20.07
C ASN A 11 11.68 14.55 -19.77
N THR A 12 12.06 13.63 -18.89
CA THR A 12 13.44 13.38 -18.46
C THR A 12 14.00 12.09 -19.07
N LEU A 13 13.47 11.62 -20.19
CA LEU A 13 13.88 10.36 -20.81
C LEU A 13 15.31 10.48 -21.36
N ARG A 14 16.21 9.61 -20.90
CA ARG A 14 17.63 9.61 -21.29
C ARG A 14 18.09 8.36 -22.03
N GLY A 15 17.20 7.38 -22.18
CA GLY A 15 17.44 6.16 -22.93
C GLY A 15 16.44 5.07 -22.56
N VAL A 16 16.68 3.86 -23.07
CA VAL A 16 15.78 2.72 -22.91
C VAL A 16 16.54 1.44 -22.57
N LEU A 17 15.87 0.53 -21.87
CA LEU A 17 16.26 -0.86 -21.68
C LEU A 17 15.19 -1.74 -22.34
N LEU A 18 15.62 -2.65 -23.20
CA LEU A 18 14.71 -3.47 -23.99
C LEU A 18 14.34 -4.74 -23.23
N ASN A 19 13.14 -4.81 -22.66
CA ASN A 19 12.69 -5.97 -21.90
C ASN A 19 12.02 -7.04 -22.78
N GLY A 20 12.31 -8.32 -22.52
CA GLY A 20 11.69 -9.47 -23.18
C GLY A 20 12.16 -9.73 -24.61
N ILE A 21 13.34 -9.22 -25.00
CA ILE A 21 13.87 -9.33 -26.36
C ILE A 21 14.99 -10.38 -26.41
N SER A 22 14.95 -11.29 -27.38
CA SER A 22 16.03 -12.27 -27.56
C SER A 22 17.32 -11.59 -28.06
N GLN A 23 18.47 -12.18 -27.74
CA GLN A 23 19.78 -11.66 -28.18
C GLN A 23 19.88 -11.47 -29.70
N ALA A 24 19.25 -12.37 -30.48
CA ALA A 24 19.21 -12.26 -31.94
C ALA A 24 18.44 -11.03 -32.44
N MET A 25 17.40 -10.61 -31.72
CA MET A 25 16.57 -9.46 -32.07
C MET A 25 17.12 -8.14 -31.52
N TYR A 26 18.04 -8.19 -30.55
CA TYR A 26 18.60 -7.00 -29.91
C TYR A 26 19.16 -5.97 -30.91
N PRO A 27 19.98 -6.32 -31.92
CA PRO A 27 20.51 -5.34 -32.87
C PRO A 27 19.42 -4.59 -33.64
N PHE A 28 18.35 -5.29 -34.02
CA PHE A 28 17.21 -4.69 -34.74
C PHE A 28 16.50 -3.66 -33.87
N TYR A 29 16.08 -4.05 -32.65
CA TYR A 29 15.36 -3.13 -31.76
C TYR A 29 16.25 -2.00 -31.26
N ARG A 30 17.54 -2.25 -31.09
CA ARG A 30 18.53 -1.21 -30.78
C ARG A 30 18.55 -0.14 -31.87
N ALA A 31 18.67 -0.54 -33.14
CA ALA A 31 18.66 0.40 -34.25
C ALA A 31 17.37 1.23 -34.31
N VAL A 32 16.21 0.60 -34.06
CA VAL A 32 14.91 1.30 -34.00
C VAL A 32 14.87 2.35 -32.89
N ALA A 33 15.38 2.04 -31.70
CA ALA A 33 15.43 2.99 -30.58
C ALA A 33 16.43 4.13 -30.81
N GLU A 34 17.60 3.84 -31.37
CA GLU A 34 18.60 4.85 -31.71
C GLU A 34 18.11 5.79 -32.83
N GLN A 35 17.36 5.29 -33.82
CA GLN A 35 16.65 6.11 -34.81
C GLN A 35 15.54 7.00 -34.20
N ALA A 36 15.01 6.60 -33.04
CA ALA A 36 14.14 7.43 -32.22
C ALA A 36 14.95 8.34 -31.27
N GLY A 37 16.26 8.50 -31.47
CA GLY A 37 17.15 9.37 -30.70
C GLY A 37 17.31 8.96 -29.24
N LEU A 38 17.05 7.69 -28.91
CA LEU A 38 17.18 7.17 -27.55
C LEU A 38 18.36 6.20 -27.49
N ARG A 39 19.30 6.46 -26.59
CA ARG A 39 20.37 5.51 -26.27
C ARG A 39 19.77 4.23 -25.69
N VAL A 40 20.25 3.09 -26.16
CA VAL A 40 19.89 1.79 -25.60
C VAL A 40 20.95 1.36 -24.62
N TYR A 41 20.56 1.11 -23.37
CA TYR A 41 21.44 0.65 -22.30
C TYR A 41 21.44 -0.88 -22.18
N GLY A 42 20.97 -1.59 -23.20
CA GLY A 42 20.95 -3.05 -23.24
C GLY A 42 19.55 -3.64 -23.33
N PHE A 43 19.47 -4.94 -23.06
CA PHE A 43 18.25 -5.72 -23.12
C PHE A 43 18.21 -6.77 -22.01
N LEU A 44 17.00 -7.19 -21.64
CA LEU A 44 16.76 -8.34 -20.79
C LEU A 44 16.02 -9.40 -21.63
N PRO A 45 16.60 -10.60 -21.86
CA PRO A 45 15.91 -11.66 -22.57
C PRO A 45 14.76 -12.24 -21.74
N PRO A 46 13.82 -12.97 -22.38
CA PRO A 46 12.92 -13.84 -21.63
C PRO A 46 13.73 -14.85 -20.82
N VAL A 47 13.44 -14.97 -19.53
CA VAL A 47 14.05 -15.95 -18.60
C VAL A 47 12.93 -16.87 -18.09
N PRO A 48 12.52 -17.91 -18.85
CA PRO A 48 11.36 -18.76 -18.50
C PRO A 48 11.44 -19.37 -17.10
N GLU A 49 12.66 -19.69 -16.67
CA GLU A 49 12.95 -20.31 -15.39
C GLU A 49 12.98 -19.33 -14.21
N ALA A 50 12.80 -18.03 -14.46
CA ALA A 50 12.67 -16.98 -13.46
C ALA A 50 11.28 -16.30 -13.45
N VAL A 51 10.27 -16.92 -14.09
CA VAL A 51 8.91 -16.37 -14.11
C VAL A 51 8.34 -16.28 -12.69
N VAL A 52 7.90 -15.09 -12.33
CA VAL A 52 7.09 -14.83 -11.12
C VAL A 52 5.62 -14.90 -11.52
N PRO A 53 4.85 -15.86 -11.00
CA PRO A 53 3.42 -15.96 -11.30
C PRO A 53 2.69 -14.69 -10.86
N SER A 54 1.77 -14.23 -11.70
CA SER A 54 0.74 -13.29 -11.26
C SER A 54 -0.35 -14.02 -10.48
N ARG A 55 -0.99 -13.33 -9.54
CA ARG A 55 -2.29 -13.70 -8.99
C ARG A 55 -3.35 -12.71 -9.47
N HIS A 56 -4.61 -13.06 -9.26
CA HIS A 56 -5.77 -12.28 -9.71
C HIS A 56 -5.78 -10.82 -9.20
N LEU A 57 -5.02 -10.51 -8.15
CA LEU A 57 -4.97 -9.22 -7.45
C LEU A 57 -3.55 -8.66 -7.25
N GLY A 58 -2.56 -9.09 -8.05
CA GLY A 58 -1.19 -8.60 -7.95
C GLY A 58 -0.12 -9.66 -8.20
N LEU A 59 1.07 -9.43 -7.64
CA LEU A 59 2.16 -10.41 -7.65
C LEU A 59 2.03 -11.32 -6.43
N LEU A 60 2.53 -12.56 -6.51
CA LEU A 60 2.78 -13.37 -5.31
C LEU A 60 3.73 -12.59 -4.39
N ALA A 61 3.48 -12.59 -3.07
CA ALA A 61 4.45 -12.04 -2.13
C ALA A 61 5.73 -12.88 -2.15
N ALA A 62 6.85 -12.28 -1.75
CA ALA A 62 8.18 -12.90 -1.87
C ALA A 62 8.27 -14.27 -1.16
N ASP A 63 7.60 -14.41 -0.02
CA ASP A 63 7.48 -15.63 0.77
C ASP A 63 6.65 -16.74 0.10
N GLU A 64 5.85 -16.40 -0.91
CA GLU A 64 5.00 -17.33 -1.65
C GLU A 64 5.65 -17.80 -2.96
N VAL A 65 6.76 -17.19 -3.38
CA VAL A 65 7.48 -17.58 -4.59
C VAL A 65 8.50 -18.66 -4.27
N SER A 66 8.16 -19.91 -4.64
CA SER A 66 9.10 -21.02 -4.53
C SER A 66 10.39 -20.74 -5.34
N GLY A 67 11.54 -20.95 -4.68
CA GLY A 67 12.86 -20.76 -5.29
C GLY A 67 13.16 -19.31 -5.66
N LEU A 68 12.54 -18.32 -5.01
CA LEU A 68 12.70 -16.90 -5.35
C LEU A 68 14.16 -16.48 -5.54
N GLN A 69 15.04 -16.86 -4.61
CA GLN A 69 16.46 -16.49 -4.69
C GLN A 69 17.10 -16.97 -6.00
N GLY A 70 16.92 -18.24 -6.36
CA GLY A 70 17.45 -18.78 -7.62
C GLY A 70 16.81 -18.16 -8.86
N LYS A 71 15.57 -17.65 -8.78
CA LYS A 71 14.97 -16.86 -9.87
C LYS A 71 15.62 -15.49 -9.99
N LEU A 72 15.87 -14.82 -8.86
CA LEU A 72 16.55 -13.52 -8.82
C LEU A 72 17.98 -13.63 -9.35
N ASP A 73 18.72 -14.68 -8.96
CA ASP A 73 20.09 -14.91 -9.43
C ASP A 73 20.12 -15.04 -10.96
N ARG A 74 19.19 -15.78 -11.56
CA ARG A 74 19.11 -15.91 -13.03
C ARG A 74 18.73 -14.61 -13.74
N LEU A 75 17.88 -13.78 -13.12
CA LEU A 75 17.57 -12.46 -13.66
C LEU A 75 18.78 -11.52 -13.55
N ALA A 76 19.57 -11.63 -12.48
CA ALA A 76 20.81 -10.89 -12.31
C ALA A 76 21.84 -11.30 -13.37
N ASP A 77 22.07 -12.59 -13.58
CA ASP A 77 22.97 -13.10 -14.63
C ASP A 77 22.57 -12.58 -16.02
N ALA A 78 21.27 -12.63 -16.34
CA ALA A 78 20.75 -12.13 -17.61
C ALA A 78 20.92 -10.61 -17.76
N ALA A 79 20.76 -9.85 -16.67
CA ALA A 79 20.99 -8.41 -16.66
C ALA A 79 22.47 -8.07 -16.81
N GLU A 80 23.38 -8.74 -16.10
CA GLU A 80 24.83 -8.51 -16.21
C GLU A 80 25.35 -8.78 -17.62
N GLN A 81 24.80 -9.76 -18.33
CA GLN A 81 25.17 -10.07 -19.71
C GLN A 81 24.56 -9.12 -20.74
N GLY A 82 23.32 -8.67 -20.50
CA GLY A 82 22.52 -7.95 -21.49
C GLY A 82 22.49 -6.44 -21.33
N VAL A 83 22.87 -5.91 -20.16
CA VAL A 83 22.69 -4.51 -19.76
C VAL A 83 24.03 -3.81 -19.56
N ASP A 84 24.16 -2.61 -20.15
CA ASP A 84 25.24 -1.65 -19.91
C ASP A 84 25.08 -1.03 -18.52
N LEU A 85 25.39 -1.80 -17.48
CA LEU A 85 25.27 -1.38 -16.07
C LEU A 85 26.16 -0.18 -15.77
N ASP A 86 27.38 -0.15 -16.31
CA ASP A 86 28.29 0.99 -16.17
C ASP A 86 27.71 2.25 -16.81
N GLY A 87 27.12 2.13 -18.00
CA GLY A 87 26.43 3.23 -18.67
C GLY A 87 25.23 3.73 -17.89
N LEU A 88 24.45 2.84 -17.27
CA LEU A 88 23.32 3.22 -16.40
C LEU A 88 23.81 3.94 -15.13
N LEU A 89 24.88 3.46 -14.50
CA LEU A 89 25.48 4.11 -13.33
C LEU A 89 26.04 5.49 -13.69
N ALA A 90 26.71 5.62 -14.83
CA ALA A 90 27.20 6.89 -15.33
C ALA A 90 26.04 7.86 -15.64
N LEU A 91 24.95 7.37 -16.24
CA LEU A 91 23.74 8.15 -16.47
C LEU A 91 23.13 8.64 -15.14
N ALA A 92 22.99 7.76 -14.15
CA ALA A 92 22.42 8.09 -12.85
C ALA A 92 23.21 9.20 -12.14
N ARG A 93 24.55 9.20 -12.27
CA ARG A 93 25.41 10.27 -11.75
C ARG A 93 25.24 11.63 -12.44
N SER A 94 24.64 11.66 -13.63
CA SER A 94 24.32 12.91 -14.33
C SER A 94 23.00 13.54 -13.87
N ALA A 95 22.26 12.88 -12.98
CA ALA A 95 21.02 13.42 -12.45
C ALA A 95 21.31 14.70 -11.64
N PRO A 96 20.50 15.77 -11.82
CA PRO A 96 20.62 16.94 -10.96
C PRO A 96 20.32 16.55 -9.50
N PRO A 97 20.84 17.32 -8.52
CA PRO A 97 20.43 17.15 -7.13
C PRO A 97 18.91 17.19 -7.01
N LEU A 98 18.36 16.31 -6.16
CA LEU A 98 16.94 16.36 -5.84
C LEU A 98 16.63 17.71 -5.19
N THR A 99 15.71 18.46 -5.76
CA THR A 99 15.32 19.80 -5.29
C THR A 99 14.15 19.77 -4.29
N GLY A 100 13.68 18.58 -3.92
CA GLY A 100 12.61 18.41 -2.94
C GLY A 100 13.15 18.33 -1.52
N GLU A 101 12.69 19.24 -0.65
CA GLU A 101 12.83 19.07 0.79
C GLU A 101 11.84 18.01 1.25
N SER A 102 12.32 16.76 1.38
CA SER A 102 11.61 15.79 2.22
C SER A 102 11.94 16.18 3.67
N ALA A 103 11.08 17.00 4.28
CA ALA A 103 11.14 17.25 5.70
C ALA A 103 10.97 15.90 6.40
N ARG A 104 12.05 15.39 6.99
CA ARG A 104 11.94 14.17 7.81
C ARG A 104 11.01 14.49 8.97
N PRO A 105 10.03 13.62 9.27
CA PRO A 105 9.21 13.81 10.45
C PRO A 105 10.10 13.95 11.68
N VAL A 106 9.67 14.76 12.64
CA VAL A 106 10.27 14.80 13.98
C VAL A 106 9.32 14.09 14.94
N PRO A 107 9.80 13.54 16.07
CA PRO A 107 8.93 12.90 17.05
C PRO A 107 7.73 13.78 17.40
N ALA A 108 6.52 13.22 17.26
CA ALA A 108 5.27 13.94 17.53
C ALA A 108 4.89 13.91 19.02
N VAL A 109 5.56 13.04 19.79
CA VAL A 109 5.26 12.73 21.19
C VAL A 109 6.56 12.54 21.98
N ASP A 110 6.56 12.94 23.26
CA ASP A 110 7.74 12.85 24.14
C ASP A 110 7.99 11.43 24.67
N ARG A 111 6.95 10.61 24.68
CA ARG A 111 6.98 9.23 25.18
C ARG A 111 6.47 8.28 24.09
N PRO A 112 7.13 7.13 23.87
CA PRO A 112 6.69 6.17 22.87
C PRO A 112 5.22 5.73 23.04
N VAL A 113 4.55 5.50 21.92
CA VAL A 113 3.22 4.89 21.85
C VAL A 113 3.31 3.54 21.16
N ARG A 114 2.56 2.54 21.64
CA ARG A 114 2.64 1.16 21.11
C ARG A 114 1.53 0.92 20.10
N ILE A 115 1.84 0.83 18.82
CA ILE A 115 0.83 0.62 17.76
C ILE A 115 0.89 -0.83 17.30
N ALA A 116 -0.23 -1.55 17.46
CA ALA A 116 -0.38 -2.90 16.92
C ALA A 116 -0.51 -2.83 15.39
N VAL A 117 0.31 -3.57 14.65
CA VAL A 117 0.26 -3.63 13.18
C VAL A 117 -0.05 -5.05 12.73
N ALA A 118 -1.13 -5.25 11.99
CA ALA A 118 -1.47 -6.58 11.48
C ALA A 118 -0.47 -7.00 10.40
N ARG A 119 0.33 -8.04 10.63
CA ARG A 119 1.39 -8.47 9.71
C ARG A 119 1.35 -9.97 9.50
N ASP A 120 0.70 -10.39 8.43
CA ASP A 120 0.70 -11.77 7.96
C ASP A 120 0.26 -11.87 6.49
N ARG A 121 -0.02 -13.08 6.00
CA ARG A 121 -0.42 -13.32 4.61
C ARG A 121 -1.76 -12.69 4.21
N ALA A 122 -2.64 -12.42 5.18
CA ALA A 122 -3.89 -11.70 4.95
C ALA A 122 -3.70 -10.18 5.03
N PHE A 123 -2.70 -9.70 5.76
CA PHE A 123 -2.42 -8.27 5.98
C PHE A 123 -0.95 -7.97 5.67
N CYS A 124 -0.65 -7.79 4.38
CA CYS A 124 0.71 -7.68 3.84
C CYS A 124 0.97 -6.43 2.99
N PHE A 125 -0.03 -5.56 2.80
CA PHE A 125 0.12 -4.35 1.98
C PHE A 125 0.35 -3.13 2.85
N TYR A 126 1.60 -2.67 2.85
CA TYR A 126 2.04 -1.49 3.56
C TYR A 126 3.09 -0.75 2.73
N TYR A 127 3.04 0.57 2.75
CA TYR A 127 4.20 1.36 2.42
C TYR A 127 5.24 1.18 3.53
N ALA A 128 6.42 0.65 3.21
CA ALA A 128 7.51 0.53 4.17
C ALA A 128 7.83 1.89 4.81
N GLU A 129 7.81 2.95 3.98
CA GLU A 129 8.02 4.32 4.42
C GLU A 129 6.93 4.82 5.37
N ASN A 130 5.66 4.40 5.26
CA ASN A 130 4.65 4.76 6.28
C ASN A 130 5.02 4.21 7.65
N LEU A 131 5.54 2.98 7.71
CA LEU A 131 5.99 2.36 8.97
C LEU A 131 7.19 3.11 9.54
N ASP A 132 8.13 3.52 8.69
CA ASP A 132 9.31 4.31 9.09
C ASP A 132 8.92 5.72 9.57
N ILE A 133 7.94 6.35 8.92
CA ILE A 133 7.36 7.62 9.37
C ILE A 133 6.75 7.45 10.77
N LEU A 134 5.91 6.45 11.00
CA LEU A 134 5.32 6.20 12.32
C LEU A 134 6.39 5.98 13.40
N ARG A 135 7.45 5.22 13.11
CA ARG A 135 8.59 5.03 14.02
C ARG A 135 9.29 6.35 14.34
N THR A 136 9.53 7.16 13.31
CA THR A 136 10.17 8.48 13.45
C THR A 136 9.33 9.44 14.29
N LEU A 137 8.00 9.35 14.18
CA LEU A 137 7.05 10.12 14.98
C LEU A 137 6.94 9.67 16.44
N GLY A 138 7.58 8.56 16.83
CA GLY A 138 7.60 8.05 18.20
C GLY A 138 6.75 6.80 18.45
N ALA A 139 6.31 6.10 17.40
CA ALA A 139 5.60 4.83 17.55
C ALA A 139 6.56 3.64 17.69
N GLU A 140 6.30 2.79 18.68
CA GLU A 140 6.80 1.41 18.73
C GLU A 140 5.78 0.52 18.00
N LEU A 141 6.17 -0.05 16.85
CA LEU A 141 5.29 -0.90 16.06
C LEU A 141 5.39 -2.34 16.53
N ILE A 142 4.24 -2.93 16.88
CA ILE A 142 4.13 -4.30 17.41
C ILE A 142 3.35 -5.13 16.41
N GLU A 143 4.07 -5.95 15.67
CA GLU A 143 3.47 -6.83 14.68
C GLU A 143 2.68 -7.96 15.36
N PHE A 144 1.51 -8.28 14.81
CA PHE A 144 0.68 -9.41 15.24
C PHE A 144 -0.03 -10.01 14.01
N SER A 145 -0.44 -11.27 14.09
CA SER A 145 -1.10 -11.98 13.00
C SER A 145 -2.57 -12.22 13.33
N PRO A 146 -3.52 -11.55 12.65
CA PRO A 146 -4.94 -11.92 12.73
C PRO A 146 -5.23 -13.38 12.36
N LEU A 147 -4.38 -14.01 11.55
CA LEU A 147 -4.52 -15.42 11.17
C LEU A 147 -4.13 -16.40 12.28
N THR A 148 -3.23 -16.05 13.20
CA THR A 148 -2.61 -17.05 14.11
C THR A 148 -2.62 -16.65 15.57
N ASP A 149 -2.55 -15.35 15.89
CA ASP A 149 -2.64 -14.90 17.27
C ASP A 149 -4.09 -14.93 17.75
N GLU A 150 -4.29 -15.17 19.04
CA GLU A 150 -5.63 -15.26 19.63
C GLU A 150 -6.16 -13.90 20.11
N LYS A 151 -5.29 -12.92 20.36
CA LYS A 151 -5.64 -11.59 20.88
C LYS A 151 -4.67 -10.52 20.37
N LEU A 152 -5.11 -9.27 20.40
CA LEU A 152 -4.20 -8.14 20.19
C LEU A 152 -3.08 -8.15 21.24
N PRO A 153 -1.87 -7.67 20.89
CA PRO A 153 -0.80 -7.48 21.86
C PRO A 153 -1.26 -6.63 23.04
N ARG A 154 -0.78 -6.96 24.25
CA ARG A 154 -1.18 -6.24 25.47
C ARG A 154 -0.66 -4.80 25.43
N ALA A 155 -1.42 -3.89 26.04
CA ALA A 155 -1.04 -2.48 26.25
C ALA A 155 -0.65 -1.74 24.95
N VAL A 156 -1.45 -1.93 23.90
CA VAL A 156 -1.34 -1.17 22.64
C VAL A 156 -2.22 0.08 22.70
N ASP A 157 -1.69 1.17 22.18
CA ASP A 157 -2.25 2.52 22.20
C ASP A 157 -2.90 2.91 20.88
N GLY A 158 -2.66 2.14 19.83
CA GLY A 158 -3.34 2.22 18.54
C GLY A 158 -3.30 0.91 17.77
N LEU A 159 -4.07 0.85 16.69
CA LEU A 159 -4.17 -0.30 15.80
C LEU A 159 -4.07 0.15 14.33
N TYR A 160 -3.21 -0.51 13.56
CA TYR A 160 -3.11 -0.33 12.12
C TYR A 160 -3.36 -1.67 11.41
N LEU A 161 -4.50 -1.75 10.72
CA LEU A 161 -4.88 -2.85 9.84
C LEU A 161 -4.67 -2.40 8.38
N GLY A 162 -3.50 -2.69 7.81
CA GLY A 162 -3.22 -2.36 6.41
C GLY A 162 -3.99 -3.24 5.42
N GLY A 163 -3.64 -3.11 4.16
CA GLY A 163 -4.26 -3.93 3.12
C GLY A 163 -3.72 -5.36 3.08
N GLY A 164 -4.29 -6.14 2.17
CA GLY A 164 -3.85 -7.48 1.87
C GLY A 164 -4.99 -8.28 1.27
N TYR A 165 -4.99 -9.59 1.53
CA TYR A 165 -5.88 -10.57 0.91
C TYR A 165 -6.72 -11.34 1.95
N PRO A 166 -7.54 -10.67 2.78
CA PRO A 166 -8.35 -11.36 3.79
C PRO A 166 -9.31 -12.38 3.18
N GLU A 167 -9.76 -12.16 1.94
CA GLU A 167 -10.64 -13.07 1.20
C GLU A 167 -9.99 -14.43 0.91
N LEU A 168 -8.67 -14.47 0.67
CA LEU A 168 -7.94 -15.72 0.43
C LEU A 168 -7.78 -16.54 1.72
N HIS A 169 -8.01 -15.91 2.87
CA HIS A 169 -7.88 -16.50 4.19
C HIS A 169 -9.17 -16.43 5.01
N ALA A 170 -10.31 -16.17 4.36
CA ALA A 170 -11.58 -15.87 5.02
C ALA A 170 -12.02 -16.96 6.01
N ALA A 171 -11.85 -18.24 5.65
CA ALA A 171 -12.16 -19.36 6.54
C ALA A 171 -11.30 -19.37 7.81
N LYS A 172 -10.00 -19.07 7.70
CA LYS A 172 -9.08 -19.04 8.84
C LYS A 172 -9.34 -17.83 9.74
N LEU A 173 -9.57 -16.67 9.14
CA LEU A 173 -9.98 -15.46 9.87
C LEU A 173 -11.30 -15.69 10.60
N ALA A 174 -12.29 -16.28 9.94
CA ALA A 174 -13.59 -16.59 10.55
C ALA A 174 -13.48 -17.59 11.70
N ALA A 175 -12.60 -18.60 11.59
CA ALA A 175 -12.37 -19.56 12.65
C ALA A 175 -11.69 -18.94 13.89
N ASN A 176 -10.94 -17.85 13.73
CA ASN A 176 -10.25 -17.16 14.83
C ASN A 176 -11.20 -16.23 15.61
N CYS A 177 -12.20 -16.81 16.28
CA CYS A 177 -13.20 -16.07 17.04
C CYS A 177 -12.60 -15.15 18.11
N THR A 178 -11.57 -15.62 18.83
CA THR A 178 -10.92 -14.87 19.91
C THR A 178 -10.25 -13.60 19.41
N MET A 179 -9.54 -13.67 18.27
CA MET A 179 -8.94 -12.48 17.67
C MET A 179 -9.99 -11.52 17.12
N ARG A 180 -11.02 -12.02 16.45
CA ARG A 180 -12.13 -11.20 15.93
C ARG A 180 -12.82 -10.44 17.06
N ASP A 181 -13.10 -11.11 18.16
CA ASP A 181 -13.69 -10.50 19.36
C ASP A 181 -12.72 -9.51 20.03
N SER A 182 -11.42 -9.83 20.08
CA SER A 182 -10.39 -8.93 20.61
C SER A 182 -10.28 -7.63 19.81
N VAL A 183 -10.30 -7.72 18.48
CA VAL A 183 -10.29 -6.54 17.59
C VAL A 183 -11.59 -5.77 17.75
N ARG A 184 -12.75 -6.45 17.73
CA ARG A 184 -14.06 -5.80 17.89
C ARG A 184 -14.14 -5.00 19.17
N ALA A 185 -13.80 -5.62 20.30
CA ALA A 185 -13.82 -4.98 21.61
C ALA A 185 -12.87 -3.78 21.69
N ALA A 186 -11.65 -3.89 21.12
CA ALA A 186 -10.69 -2.81 21.14
C ALA A 186 -11.15 -1.59 20.33
N VAL A 187 -11.62 -1.81 19.09
CA VAL A 187 -12.06 -0.73 18.20
C VAL A 187 -13.34 -0.07 18.73
N GLN A 188 -14.34 -0.86 19.15
CA GLN A 188 -15.57 -0.34 19.76
C GLN A 188 -15.32 0.34 21.11
N GLY A 189 -14.28 -0.07 21.83
CA GLY A 189 -13.81 0.59 23.05
C GLY A 189 -13.13 1.94 22.83
N GLY A 190 -12.89 2.35 21.57
CA GLY A 190 -12.31 3.64 21.22
C GLY A 190 -10.80 3.63 21.01
N LEU A 191 -10.16 2.46 20.86
CA LEU A 191 -8.74 2.39 20.49
C LEU A 191 -8.54 3.10 19.12
N PRO A 192 -7.65 4.11 19.03
CA PRO A 192 -7.30 4.75 17.76
C PRO A 192 -6.92 3.71 16.70
N THR A 193 -7.68 3.66 15.60
CA THR A 193 -7.59 2.59 14.60
C THR A 193 -7.59 3.14 13.18
N VAL A 194 -6.59 2.74 12.39
CA VAL A 194 -6.54 2.94 10.94
C VAL A 194 -6.72 1.58 10.26
N ALA A 195 -7.67 1.47 9.34
CA ALA A 195 -7.97 0.25 8.60
C ALA A 195 -8.12 0.54 7.09
N GLU A 196 -7.25 -0.06 6.28
CA GLU A 196 -7.17 0.22 4.84
C GLU A 196 -7.46 -1.04 4.03
N CYS A 197 -8.33 -0.93 3.01
CA CYS A 197 -8.63 -1.99 2.06
C CYS A 197 -8.91 -3.35 2.73
N GLY A 198 -7.97 -4.30 2.74
CA GLY A 198 -8.10 -5.58 3.45
C GLY A 198 -8.40 -5.45 4.95
N GLY A 199 -7.77 -4.48 5.63
CA GLY A 199 -8.11 -4.11 7.00
C GLY A 199 -9.54 -3.64 7.16
N PHE A 200 -10.00 -2.79 6.25
CA PHE A 200 -11.40 -2.34 6.20
C PHE A 200 -12.36 -3.51 5.98
N LEU A 201 -12.06 -4.41 5.05
CA LEU A 201 -12.84 -5.63 4.80
C LEU A 201 -12.95 -6.50 6.06
N TYR A 202 -11.86 -6.66 6.82
CA TYR A 202 -11.85 -7.44 8.06
C TYR A 202 -12.68 -6.81 9.19
N LEU A 203 -12.96 -5.50 9.14
CA LEU A 203 -13.81 -4.84 10.14
C LEU A 203 -15.32 -5.03 9.89
N HIS A 204 -15.74 -5.55 8.73
CA HIS A 204 -17.15 -5.83 8.43
C HIS A 204 -17.71 -6.97 9.28
N ARG A 205 -19.04 -7.14 9.25
CA ARG A 205 -19.70 -8.33 9.83
C ARG A 205 -19.32 -9.59 9.07
N THR A 206 -19.38 -9.56 7.73
CA THR A 206 -18.93 -10.67 6.89
C THR A 206 -18.12 -10.21 5.68
N LEU A 207 -17.28 -11.11 5.18
CA LEU A 207 -16.62 -11.03 3.88
C LEU A 207 -16.97 -12.30 3.09
N ASN A 208 -17.70 -12.16 1.98
CA ASN A 208 -18.25 -13.31 1.22
C ASN A 208 -19.04 -14.29 2.12
N GLY A 209 -19.81 -13.77 3.07
CA GLY A 209 -20.57 -14.58 4.03
C GLY A 209 -19.73 -15.23 5.14
N CYS A 210 -18.39 -15.15 5.10
CA CYS A 210 -17.55 -15.60 6.20
C CYS A 210 -17.53 -14.54 7.31
N PRO A 211 -17.80 -14.90 8.58
CA PRO A 211 -17.80 -13.94 9.69
C PRO A 211 -16.44 -13.26 9.92
N MET A 212 -16.40 -11.94 9.91
CA MET A 212 -15.20 -11.12 10.19
C MET A 212 -15.29 -10.48 11.59
N ALA A 213 -14.58 -9.38 11.87
CA ALA A 213 -14.52 -8.80 13.22
C ALA A 213 -15.87 -8.21 13.67
N GLY A 214 -16.70 -7.72 12.74
CA GLY A 214 -18.02 -7.17 13.06
C GLY A 214 -17.97 -5.86 13.83
N VAL A 215 -17.00 -4.99 13.50
CA VAL A 215 -16.92 -3.62 14.02
C VAL A 215 -17.91 -2.72 13.28
N LEU A 216 -18.01 -2.88 11.97
CA LEU A 216 -18.94 -2.16 11.11
C LEU A 216 -20.19 -3.01 10.89
N ASP A 217 -21.37 -2.40 11.02
CA ASP A 217 -22.66 -3.04 10.72
C ASP A 217 -22.94 -3.06 9.21
N ALA A 218 -22.02 -3.69 8.48
CA ALA A 218 -22.05 -3.82 7.04
C ALA A 218 -21.42 -5.15 6.63
N ASP A 219 -21.82 -5.65 5.47
CA ASP A 219 -21.21 -6.81 4.84
C ASP A 219 -20.37 -6.38 3.64
N ALA A 220 -19.33 -7.15 3.36
CA ALA A 220 -18.49 -6.97 2.18
C ALA A 220 -18.46 -8.23 1.33
N ARG A 221 -18.24 -8.04 0.03
CA ARG A 221 -18.10 -9.13 -0.95
C ARG A 221 -17.05 -8.82 -1.98
N MET A 222 -16.40 -9.86 -2.48
CA MET A 222 -15.56 -9.76 -3.66
C MET A 222 -16.42 -9.63 -4.92
N THR A 223 -15.85 -8.98 -5.93
CA THR A 223 -16.48 -8.73 -7.23
C THR A 223 -15.58 -9.20 -8.34
N GLU A 224 -16.14 -9.64 -9.47
CA GLU A 224 -15.35 -10.03 -10.64
C GLU A 224 -14.72 -8.85 -11.37
N LYS A 225 -15.29 -7.65 -11.20
CA LYS A 225 -14.84 -6.43 -11.86
C LYS A 225 -14.03 -5.56 -10.91
N LEU A 226 -12.98 -4.95 -11.46
CA LEU A 226 -12.21 -3.93 -10.75
C LEU A 226 -13.14 -2.77 -10.36
N GLN A 227 -13.09 -2.39 -9.08
CA GLN A 227 -13.84 -1.26 -8.52
C GLN A 227 -13.10 0.06 -8.84
N PRO A 228 -13.43 1.24 -8.27
CA PRO A 228 -12.68 2.44 -8.60
C PRO A 228 -11.17 2.22 -8.42
N PHE A 229 -10.43 2.40 -9.52
CA PHE A 229 -8.99 2.21 -9.55
C PHE A 229 -8.23 3.52 -9.78
N GLY A 230 -7.10 3.66 -9.11
CA GLY A 230 -6.13 4.72 -9.34
C GLY A 230 -6.13 5.77 -8.24
N TYR A 231 -5.49 6.90 -8.53
CA TYR A 231 -5.32 7.98 -7.57
C TYR A 231 -6.61 8.78 -7.37
N VAL A 232 -6.87 9.16 -6.12
CA VAL A 232 -7.99 9.99 -5.69
C VAL A 232 -7.52 11.08 -4.74
N THR A 233 -8.24 12.20 -4.73
CA THR A 233 -8.19 13.18 -3.65
C THR A 233 -9.36 12.91 -2.72
N LEU A 234 -9.09 12.72 -1.44
CA LEU A 234 -10.10 12.58 -0.41
C LEU A 234 -10.30 13.94 0.27
N THR A 235 -11.54 14.38 0.45
CA THR A 235 -11.88 15.59 1.22
C THR A 235 -12.70 15.20 2.44
N ALA A 236 -12.19 15.48 3.64
CA ALA A 236 -12.88 15.18 4.89
C ALA A 236 -14.19 15.97 4.99
N GLN A 237 -15.31 15.28 5.24
CA GLN A 237 -16.63 15.91 5.44
C GLN A 237 -16.85 16.33 6.90
N ARG A 238 -16.03 15.80 7.82
CA ARG A 238 -16.07 16.08 9.26
C ARG A 238 -14.71 15.87 9.90
N ASP A 239 -14.50 16.47 11.06
CA ASP A 239 -13.35 16.18 11.92
C ASP A 239 -13.31 14.69 12.28
N ASN A 240 -12.12 14.11 12.28
CA ASN A 240 -11.91 12.69 12.52
C ASN A 240 -10.51 12.42 13.10
N LEU A 241 -10.19 11.13 13.27
CA LEU A 241 -8.91 10.64 13.79
C LEU A 241 -7.68 11.26 13.10
N LEU A 242 -7.75 11.50 11.80
CA LEU A 242 -6.60 11.82 10.97
C LEU A 242 -6.52 13.30 10.57
N CYS A 243 -7.65 13.99 10.44
CA CYS A 243 -7.70 15.35 9.93
C CYS A 243 -8.99 16.09 10.30
N CYS A 244 -8.97 17.41 10.13
CA CYS A 244 -10.13 18.29 10.28
C CYS A 244 -11.02 18.29 9.03
N ALA A 245 -12.28 18.70 9.18
CA ALA A 245 -13.21 18.89 8.07
C ALA A 245 -12.63 19.84 7.01
N GLY A 246 -12.83 19.50 5.74
CA GLY A 246 -12.35 20.25 4.59
C GLY A 246 -10.89 19.99 4.19
N GLU A 247 -10.09 19.33 5.03
CA GLU A 247 -8.72 18.95 4.66
C GLU A 247 -8.72 17.88 3.57
N THR A 248 -7.70 17.92 2.71
CA THR A 248 -7.59 17.02 1.55
C THR A 248 -6.38 16.11 1.64
N LEU A 249 -6.57 14.84 1.28
CA LEU A 249 -5.54 13.80 1.32
C LEU A 249 -5.40 13.15 -0.06
N ARG A 250 -4.18 12.78 -0.44
CA ARG A 250 -3.93 11.96 -1.63
C ARG A 250 -3.94 10.49 -1.22
N ALA A 251 -4.71 9.69 -1.95
CA ALA A 251 -4.79 8.26 -1.73
C ALA A 251 -4.87 7.53 -3.07
N HIS A 252 -4.84 6.21 -3.00
CA HIS A 252 -5.14 5.37 -4.16
C HIS A 252 -6.08 4.23 -3.76
N GLU A 253 -6.88 3.78 -4.73
CA GLU A 253 -7.73 2.61 -4.60
C GLU A 253 -7.34 1.56 -5.64
N PHE A 254 -7.26 0.30 -5.21
CA PHE A 254 -7.14 -0.86 -6.08
C PHE A 254 -7.76 -2.08 -5.38
N HIS A 255 -9.00 -2.39 -5.71
CA HIS A 255 -9.72 -3.49 -5.08
C HIS A 255 -10.78 -4.10 -6.01
N TYR A 256 -11.11 -5.35 -5.72
CA TYR A 256 -12.18 -6.10 -6.36
C TYR A 256 -13.21 -6.48 -5.30
N ALA A 257 -13.60 -5.49 -4.48
CA ALA A 257 -14.50 -5.72 -3.36
C ALA A 257 -15.48 -4.57 -3.20
N GLN A 258 -16.70 -4.88 -2.81
CA GLN A 258 -17.72 -3.90 -2.46
C GLN A 258 -18.10 -4.08 -1.00
N SER A 259 -18.36 -2.96 -0.35
CA SER A 259 -19.08 -2.90 0.92
C SER A 259 -20.50 -2.42 0.66
N ASP A 260 -21.47 -2.97 1.36
CA ASP A 260 -22.85 -2.47 1.33
C ASP A 260 -23.00 -1.13 2.08
N ASP A 261 -22.01 -0.75 2.89
CA ASP A 261 -21.84 0.60 3.43
C ASP A 261 -20.36 0.98 3.47
N ALA A 262 -19.92 1.70 2.44
CA ALA A 262 -18.55 2.17 2.32
C ALA A 262 -18.23 3.39 3.20
N GLY A 263 -19.21 3.93 3.94
CA GLY A 263 -19.08 5.15 4.72
C GLY A 263 -19.23 6.42 3.88
N TYR A 264 -19.31 7.56 4.56
CA TYR A 264 -19.56 8.88 3.95
C TYR A 264 -18.72 10.00 4.59
N ALA A 265 -17.71 9.65 5.40
CA ALA A 265 -16.93 10.65 6.12
C ALA A 265 -15.95 11.41 5.21
N PHE A 266 -15.66 10.88 4.02
CA PHE A 266 -14.84 11.53 3.01
C PHE A 266 -15.52 11.51 1.65
N ARG A 267 -15.28 12.57 0.88
CA ARG A 267 -15.59 12.65 -0.55
C ARG A 267 -14.33 12.30 -1.34
N ALA A 268 -14.34 11.20 -2.08
CA ALA A 268 -13.27 10.84 -3.00
C ALA A 268 -13.53 11.42 -4.39
N GLU A 269 -12.52 12.03 -5.00
CA GLU A 269 -12.58 12.62 -6.34
C GLU A 269 -11.39 12.20 -7.20
N LYS A 270 -11.68 11.78 -8.44
CA LYS A 270 -10.67 11.48 -9.46
C LYS A 270 -10.34 12.72 -10.29
N PRO A 271 -9.14 12.78 -10.92
CA PRO A 271 -8.77 13.86 -11.82
C PRO A 271 -9.74 14.06 -13.02
N ASN A 272 -10.53 13.06 -13.36
CA ASN A 272 -11.55 13.14 -14.42
C ASN A 272 -12.93 13.59 -13.92
N GLY A 273 -13.05 14.04 -12.67
CA GLY A 273 -14.27 14.57 -12.06
C GLY A 273 -15.22 13.50 -11.50
N ARG A 274 -14.96 12.19 -11.69
CA ARG A 274 -15.75 11.15 -11.03
C ARG A 274 -15.52 11.19 -9.53
N ALA A 275 -16.59 11.20 -8.74
CA ALA A 275 -16.50 11.28 -7.29
C ALA A 275 -17.59 10.48 -6.57
N TRP A 276 -17.28 9.96 -5.40
CA TRP A 276 -18.16 9.15 -4.55
C TRP A 276 -17.87 9.40 -3.07
N ASP A 277 -18.82 9.08 -2.21
CA ASP A 277 -18.62 9.15 -0.76
C ASP A 277 -18.04 7.81 -0.28
N CYS A 278 -17.17 7.88 0.71
CA CYS A 278 -16.44 6.73 1.22
C CYS A 278 -15.94 6.98 2.64
N ILE A 279 -15.33 5.94 3.20
CA ILE A 279 -14.65 5.88 4.48
C ILE A 279 -15.60 6.04 5.67
N HIS A 280 -15.53 5.09 6.58
CA HIS A 280 -16.02 5.25 7.94
C HIS A 280 -14.95 5.96 8.76
N ALA A 281 -15.23 7.17 9.22
CA ALA A 281 -14.32 7.90 10.11
C ALA A 281 -15.03 8.52 11.32
N SER A 282 -14.37 8.47 12.47
CA SER A 282 -14.77 9.07 13.75
C SER A 282 -13.53 9.65 14.44
N GLU A 283 -13.66 10.12 15.68
CA GLU A 283 -12.51 10.57 16.49
C GLU A 283 -11.46 9.48 16.74
N THR A 284 -11.84 8.20 16.62
CA THR A 284 -10.99 7.05 16.96
C THR A 284 -10.83 6.06 15.81
N LEU A 285 -11.51 6.24 14.68
CA LEU A 285 -11.49 5.30 13.56
C LEU A 285 -11.28 6.03 12.24
N TYR A 286 -10.44 5.45 11.38
CA TYR A 286 -10.45 5.62 9.94
C TYR A 286 -10.51 4.23 9.31
N ALA A 287 -11.53 3.95 8.50
CA ALA A 287 -11.71 2.65 7.86
C ALA A 287 -12.30 2.78 6.45
N GLY A 288 -11.55 2.40 5.41
CA GLY A 288 -12.05 2.43 4.03
C GLY A 288 -11.13 1.77 3.02
N PHE A 289 -11.57 1.71 1.75
CA PHE A 289 -10.76 1.18 0.64
C PHE A 289 -9.51 2.00 0.30
N PRO A 290 -9.50 3.35 0.40
CA PRO A 290 -8.32 4.15 0.06
C PRO A 290 -7.11 3.83 0.93
N HIS A 291 -5.96 3.64 0.28
CA HIS A 291 -4.66 3.53 0.92
C HIS A 291 -3.98 4.89 1.04
N LEU A 292 -3.55 5.22 2.25
CA LEU A 292 -2.86 6.47 2.55
C LEU A 292 -1.36 6.31 2.39
N TYR A 293 -0.71 7.35 1.86
CA TYR A 293 0.74 7.48 1.86
C TYR A 293 1.13 8.67 2.74
N PHE A 294 1.64 8.37 3.95
CA PHE A 294 1.94 9.38 4.96
C PHE A 294 3.04 10.35 4.53
N GLY A 295 3.95 9.92 3.64
CA GLY A 295 4.99 10.79 3.09
C GLY A 295 4.43 11.96 2.26
N ALA A 296 3.20 11.86 1.75
CA ALA A 296 2.51 12.94 1.05
C ALA A 296 1.61 13.80 1.96
N ALA A 297 1.48 13.43 3.24
CA ALA A 297 0.59 14.09 4.20
C ALA A 297 1.10 13.88 5.65
N ALA A 298 2.27 14.43 5.99
CA ALA A 298 2.88 14.24 7.31
C ALA A 298 1.94 14.53 8.51
N PRO A 299 1.08 15.58 8.48
CA PRO A 299 0.15 15.83 9.58
C PRO A 299 -0.81 14.68 9.88
N VAL A 300 -1.17 13.84 8.89
CA VAL A 300 -2.05 12.69 9.09
C VAL A 300 -1.44 11.66 10.03
N ALA A 301 -0.17 11.33 9.79
CA ALA A 301 0.55 10.36 10.62
C ALA A 301 0.83 10.94 12.01
N GLU A 302 1.16 12.24 12.09
CA GLU A 302 1.31 12.94 13.38
C GLU A 302 0.02 12.87 14.20
N ASN A 303 -1.12 13.18 13.58
CA ASN A 303 -2.42 13.15 14.26
C ASN A 303 -2.75 11.74 14.76
N PHE A 304 -2.49 10.70 13.95
CA PHE A 304 -2.70 9.32 14.40
C PHE A 304 -1.85 8.98 15.63
N VAL A 305 -0.55 9.33 15.61
CA VAL A 305 0.37 9.09 16.75
C VAL A 305 -0.04 9.90 17.98
N ARG A 306 -0.45 11.16 17.83
CA ARG A 306 -0.97 11.99 18.93
C ARG A 306 -2.24 11.39 19.54
N LYS A 307 -3.17 10.92 18.71
CA LYS A 307 -4.40 10.25 19.17
C LYS A 307 -4.09 8.95 19.94
N CYS A 308 -3.06 8.21 19.52
CA CYS A 308 -2.56 7.06 20.29
C CYS A 308 -2.00 7.50 21.66
N ALA A 309 -1.25 8.60 21.72
CA ALA A 309 -0.74 9.13 23.00
C ALA A 309 -1.86 9.60 23.93
N GLU A 310 -2.85 10.34 23.40
CA GLU A 310 -4.05 10.75 24.15
C GLU A 310 -4.81 9.53 24.70
N TRP A 311 -4.86 8.43 23.96
CA TRP A 311 -5.45 7.19 24.42
C TRP A 311 -4.63 6.51 25.51
N ARG A 312 -3.31 6.43 25.36
CA ARG A 312 -2.40 5.92 26.40
C ARG A 312 -2.57 6.66 27.72
N ASP A 313 -2.65 7.99 27.66
CA ASP A 313 -2.67 8.85 28.85
C ASP A 313 -4.05 8.85 29.56
N ARG A 314 -5.09 8.28 28.94
CA ARG A 314 -6.41 8.05 29.54
C ARG A 314 -6.51 6.75 30.34
N ARG A 315 -5.55 5.83 30.20
CA ARG A 315 -5.49 4.53 30.89
C ARG A 315 -4.72 4.62 32.20
#